data_AF-A0A0G0N3A8-F1
#
_entry.id   AF-A0A0G0N3A8-F1
#
_cell.length_a   1.000
_cell.length_b   1.000
_cell.length_c   1.000
_cell.angle_alpha   90.00
_cell.angle_beta   90.00
_cell.angle_gamma   90.00
#
_symmetry.space_group_name_H-M   'P 1'
#
loop_
_entity.id
_entity.type
_entity.pdbx_description
1 polymer ?
#
loop_
_entity_poly.entity_id
_entity_poly.type
_entity_poly.pdbx_seq_one_letter_code
_entity_poly.pdbx_strand_id
1 'polypeptide(L)'
;MSSLSPKIQALKEKHKDNKEAQTKALMELYQKEKISPFSGCLPILIQLPILWTLYNVLISSLKTVNASDIYPFLSNFIVSFKEPYSFLGLVNMATPNIFLAFLAGVLQLIQSYQMVRYQNFKSSGPSDIAASLNKNMTFILPIMTFFISWKLPAALALYWATTTLISIFQQLYIVYYERKNKIAN
;
A
#
# COMPACT_ATOMS: atom_id res chain seq x y z
N MET A 1 18.12 -12.54 0.86
CA MET A 1 18.51 -11.49 1.84
C MET A 1 19.17 -12.04 3.11
N SER A 2 18.83 -13.27 3.58
CA SER A 2 19.48 -13.88 4.75
C SER A 2 21.03 -13.97 4.65
N SER A 3 21.56 -14.31 3.46
CA SER A 3 23.01 -14.35 3.21
C SER A 3 23.70 -12.98 3.10
N LEU A 4 22.94 -11.89 2.94
CA LEU A 4 23.48 -10.54 2.78
C LEU A 4 23.70 -9.85 4.13
N SER A 5 22.86 -10.15 5.12
CA SER A 5 22.89 -9.53 6.45
C SER A 5 24.29 -9.49 7.10
N PRO A 6 25.06 -10.59 7.15
CA PRO A 6 26.39 -10.57 7.74
C PRO A 6 27.38 -9.69 6.95
N LYS A 7 27.32 -9.70 5.61
CA LYS A 7 28.16 -8.85 4.75
C LYS A 7 27.88 -7.36 4.98
N ILE A 8 26.62 -7.00 5.18
CA ILE A 8 26.23 -5.63 5.48
C ILE A 8 26.73 -5.21 6.87
N GLN A 9 26.59 -6.06 7.89
CA GLN A 9 27.06 -5.76 9.25
C GLN A 9 28.58 -5.52 9.27
N ALA A 10 29.37 -6.38 8.62
CA ALA A 10 30.81 -6.20 8.50
C ALA A 10 31.20 -4.88 7.81
N LEU A 11 30.47 -4.50 6.75
CA LEU A 11 30.66 -3.21 6.06
C LEU A 11 30.36 -2.01 6.95
N LYS A 12 29.35 -2.12 7.82
CA LYS A 12 29.03 -1.05 8.77
C LYS A 12 30.10 -0.90 9.83
N GLU A 13 30.60 -1.99 10.39
CA GLU A 13 31.67 -1.95 11.39
C GLU A 13 32.94 -1.32 10.83
N LYS A 14 33.26 -1.65 9.57
CA LYS A 14 34.41 -1.08 8.86
C LYS A 14 34.30 0.43 8.58
N HIS A 15 33.09 0.97 8.51
CA HIS A 15 32.83 2.38 8.17
C HIS A 15 31.99 3.11 9.23
N LYS A 16 32.09 2.72 10.51
CA LYS A 16 31.30 3.32 11.62
C LYS A 16 31.48 4.85 11.71
N ASP A 17 32.70 5.33 11.47
CA ASP A 17 33.05 6.74 11.64
C ASP A 17 32.76 7.62 10.41
N ASN A 18 32.37 7.01 9.27
CA ASN A 18 32.12 7.73 8.03
C ASN A 18 30.83 7.24 7.34
N LYS A 19 29.73 7.96 7.60
CA LYS A 19 28.40 7.67 7.04
C LYS A 19 28.35 7.75 5.51
N GLU A 20 29.14 8.61 4.89
CA GLU A 20 29.20 8.72 3.42
C GLU A 20 29.87 7.48 2.81
N ALA A 21 31.02 7.08 3.35
CA ALA A 21 31.72 5.87 2.93
C ALA A 21 30.86 4.62 3.15
N GLN A 22 30.15 4.55 4.27
CA GLN A 22 29.21 3.48 4.58
C GLN A 22 28.08 3.40 3.55
N THR A 23 27.49 4.55 3.18
CA THR A 23 26.38 4.61 2.22
C THR A 23 26.83 4.19 0.82
N LYS A 24 28.02 4.65 0.38
CA LYS A 24 28.60 4.28 -0.91
C LYS A 24 28.92 2.79 -1.00
N ALA A 25 29.57 2.24 0.03
CA ALA A 25 29.96 0.83 0.05
C ALA A 25 28.73 -0.11 0.14
N LEU A 26 27.66 0.33 0.81
CA LEU A 26 26.38 -0.37 0.81
C LEU A 26 25.75 -0.42 -0.59
N MET A 27 25.77 0.70 -1.33
CA MET A 27 25.28 0.75 -2.71
C MET A 27 26.09 -0.14 -3.64
N GLU A 28 27.42 -0.12 -3.53
CA GLU A 28 28.30 -1.02 -4.30
C GLU A 28 28.03 -2.50 -4.01
N LEU A 29 27.77 -2.86 -2.74
CA LEU A 29 27.38 -4.22 -2.38
C LEU A 29 26.05 -4.61 -3.03
N TYR A 30 25.02 -3.74 -2.99
CA TYR A 30 23.74 -4.01 -3.62
C TYR A 30 23.86 -4.18 -5.15
N GLN A 31 24.71 -3.39 -5.79
CA GLN A 31 25.00 -3.53 -7.23
C GLN A 31 25.72 -4.86 -7.54
N LYS A 32 26.74 -5.23 -6.75
CA LYS A 32 27.48 -6.49 -6.92
C LYS A 32 26.57 -7.72 -6.77
N GLU A 33 25.65 -7.66 -5.82
CA GLU A 33 24.71 -8.76 -5.54
C GLU A 33 23.44 -8.68 -6.41
N LYS A 34 23.36 -7.71 -7.34
CA LYS A 34 22.24 -7.44 -8.26
C LYS A 34 20.89 -7.25 -7.56
N ILE A 35 20.92 -6.67 -6.36
CA ILE A 35 19.71 -6.37 -5.58
C ILE A 35 19.34 -4.90 -5.79
N SER A 36 18.12 -4.64 -6.25
CA SER A 36 17.62 -3.26 -6.39
C SER A 36 17.14 -2.72 -5.04
N PRO A 37 17.67 -1.58 -4.56
CA PRO A 37 17.17 -0.92 -3.36
C PRO A 37 15.77 -0.31 -3.57
N PHE A 38 15.34 -0.15 -4.83
CA PHE A 38 14.05 0.43 -5.21
C PHE A 38 12.93 -0.59 -5.37
N SER A 39 13.19 -1.88 -5.13
CA SER A 39 12.12 -2.90 -5.21
C SER A 39 10.95 -2.61 -4.26
N GLY A 40 11.16 -1.82 -3.20
CA GLY A 40 10.11 -1.36 -2.29
C GLY A 40 9.17 -0.28 -2.86
N CYS A 41 9.60 0.50 -3.85
CA CYS A 41 8.77 1.55 -4.47
C CYS A 41 8.11 1.10 -5.78
N LEU A 42 8.49 -0.06 -6.32
CA LEU A 42 7.89 -0.64 -7.52
C LEU A 42 6.34 -0.74 -7.46
N PRO A 43 5.71 -1.12 -6.33
CA PRO A 43 4.24 -1.18 -6.25
C PRO A 43 3.57 0.18 -6.49
N ILE A 44 4.16 1.26 -5.99
CA ILE A 44 3.62 2.62 -6.15
C ILE A 44 3.70 3.07 -7.61
N LEU A 45 4.80 2.77 -8.29
CA LEU A 45 4.96 3.13 -9.71
C LEU A 45 3.91 2.46 -10.58
N ILE A 46 3.57 1.20 -10.28
CA ILE A 46 2.51 0.47 -10.99
C ILE A 46 1.11 0.96 -10.57
N GLN A 47 0.94 1.40 -9.32
CA GLN A 47 -0.33 1.89 -8.78
C GLN A 47 -0.76 3.23 -9.39
N LEU A 48 0.19 4.13 -9.69
CA LEU A 48 -0.13 5.48 -10.19
C LEU A 48 -0.94 5.48 -11.51
N PRO A 49 -0.55 4.73 -12.56
CA PRO A 49 -1.37 4.59 -13.77
C PRO A 49 -2.77 4.04 -13.52
N ILE A 50 -2.91 3.06 -12.61
CA ILE A 50 -4.19 2.45 -12.28
C ILE A 50 -5.11 3.48 -11.64
N LEU A 51 -4.60 4.28 -10.69
CA LEU A 51 -5.37 5.35 -10.06
C LEU A 51 -5.77 6.43 -11.05
N TRP A 52 -4.90 6.80 -11.98
CA TRP A 52 -5.21 7.80 -13.01
C TRP A 52 -6.34 7.34 -13.93
N THR A 53 -6.28 6.09 -14.42
CA THR A 53 -7.35 5.52 -15.24
C THR A 53 -8.66 5.45 -14.46
N LEU A 54 -8.62 4.95 -13.23
CA LEU A 54 -9.80 4.80 -12.40
C LEU A 54 -10.44 6.16 -12.08
N TYR A 55 -9.64 7.18 -11.78
CA TYR A 55 -10.13 8.54 -11.55
C TYR A 55 -10.89 9.10 -12.76
N ASN A 56 -10.32 8.96 -13.96
CA ASN A 56 -10.94 9.46 -15.19
C ASN A 56 -12.25 8.71 -15.50
N VAL A 57 -12.24 7.38 -15.36
CA VAL A 57 -13.43 6.56 -15.58
C VAL A 57 -14.52 6.91 -14.57
N LEU A 58 -14.21 6.96 -13.27
CA LEU A 58 -15.20 7.25 -12.23
C LEU A 58 -15.85 8.62 -12.41
N ILE A 59 -15.07 9.67 -12.69
CA ILE A 59 -15.64 11.02 -12.86
C ILE A 59 -16.49 11.12 -14.13
N SER A 60 -16.11 10.40 -15.19
CA SER A 60 -16.87 10.42 -16.44
C SER A 60 -18.16 9.61 -16.32
N SER A 61 -18.08 8.40 -15.75
CA SER A 61 -19.21 7.48 -15.60
C SER A 61 -20.21 7.91 -14.54
N LEU A 62 -19.77 8.42 -13.38
CA LEU A 62 -20.71 8.82 -12.31
C LEU A 62 -21.62 9.99 -12.70
N LYS A 63 -21.25 10.77 -13.73
CA LYS A 63 -22.08 11.85 -14.28
C LYS A 63 -23.17 11.38 -15.23
N THR A 64 -23.03 10.18 -15.80
CA THR A 64 -23.88 9.69 -16.89
C THR A 64 -24.74 8.49 -16.51
N VAL A 65 -24.47 7.85 -15.37
CA VAL A 65 -25.19 6.66 -14.93
C VAL A 65 -26.57 7.03 -14.39
N ASN A 66 -27.61 6.50 -15.02
CA ASN A 66 -28.97 6.52 -14.50
C ASN A 66 -29.26 5.25 -13.71
N ALA A 67 -30.23 5.30 -12.79
CA ALA A 67 -30.65 4.14 -12.00
C ALA A 67 -31.16 2.97 -12.86
N SER A 68 -31.62 3.26 -14.08
CA SER A 68 -32.05 2.28 -15.10
C SER A 68 -30.90 1.50 -15.74
N ASP A 69 -29.68 2.02 -15.67
CA ASP A 69 -28.50 1.45 -16.33
C ASP A 69 -27.81 0.39 -15.45
N ILE A 70 -28.28 0.24 -14.20
CA ILE A 70 -27.76 -0.69 -13.20
C ILE A 70 -28.58 -1.99 -13.23
N TYR A 71 -28.02 -3.09 -12.73
CA TYR A 71 -28.69 -4.38 -12.61
C TYR A 71 -30.11 -4.27 -12.00
N PRO A 72 -31.13 -4.93 -12.58
CA PRO A 72 -32.53 -4.80 -12.14
C PRO A 72 -32.80 -5.17 -10.67
N PHE A 73 -32.00 -6.06 -10.08
CA PHE A 73 -32.13 -6.40 -8.65
C PHE A 73 -31.65 -5.27 -7.73
N LEU A 74 -30.75 -4.42 -8.23
CA LEU A 74 -30.15 -3.30 -7.52
C LEU A 74 -30.91 -1.99 -7.80
N SER A 75 -31.53 -1.85 -8.97
CA SER A 75 -32.27 -0.64 -9.35
C SER A 75 -33.40 -0.34 -8.35
N ASN A 76 -34.18 -1.35 -7.91
CA ASN A 76 -35.22 -1.16 -6.90
C ASN A 76 -34.68 -0.70 -5.53
N PHE A 77 -33.47 -1.14 -5.17
CA PHE A 77 -32.78 -0.71 -3.95
C PHE A 77 -32.25 0.72 -4.08
N ILE A 78 -31.71 1.07 -5.25
CA ILE A 78 -31.04 2.36 -5.49
C ILE A 78 -32.03 3.49 -5.79
N VAL A 79 -33.17 3.21 -6.43
CA VAL A 79 -34.25 4.18 -6.69
C VAL A 79 -34.80 4.77 -5.39
N SER A 80 -34.63 4.08 -4.26
CA SER A 80 -34.98 4.62 -2.93
C SER A 80 -34.01 5.68 -2.41
N PHE A 81 -32.84 5.85 -3.04
CA PHE A 81 -31.85 6.84 -2.63
C PHE A 81 -32.01 8.15 -3.42
N LYS A 82 -31.88 9.26 -2.69
CA LYS A 82 -31.98 10.62 -3.23
C LYS A 82 -30.95 10.91 -4.33
N GLU A 83 -29.82 10.20 -4.32
CA GLU A 83 -28.80 10.30 -5.38
C GLU A 83 -28.36 8.91 -5.85
N PRO A 84 -28.44 8.61 -7.16
CA PRO A 84 -28.24 7.26 -7.72
C PRO A 84 -26.79 6.74 -7.62
N TYR A 85 -25.82 7.63 -7.37
CA TYR A 85 -24.40 7.32 -7.15
C TYR A 85 -24.02 7.34 -5.66
N SER A 86 -24.99 7.21 -4.77
CA SER A 86 -24.74 7.05 -3.33
C SER A 86 -24.31 5.61 -3.02
N PHE A 87 -23.20 5.43 -2.33
CA PHE A 87 -22.83 4.16 -1.76
C PHE A 87 -23.70 3.88 -0.53
N LEU A 88 -24.49 2.79 -0.61
CA LEU A 88 -25.43 2.35 0.42
C LEU A 88 -26.42 3.44 0.87
N GLY A 89 -26.62 4.50 0.08
CA GLY A 89 -27.42 5.67 0.45
C GLY A 89 -26.77 6.61 1.47
N LEU A 90 -25.54 6.34 1.91
CA LEU A 90 -24.88 7.08 3.00
C LEU A 90 -23.81 8.05 2.50
N VAL A 91 -23.14 7.71 1.39
CA VAL A 91 -21.99 8.48 0.90
C VAL A 91 -22.12 8.75 -0.59
N ASN A 92 -22.11 10.02 -0.97
CA ASN A 92 -22.00 10.42 -2.37
C ASN A 92 -20.61 10.07 -2.90
N MET A 93 -20.54 9.21 -3.92
CA MET A 93 -19.29 8.68 -4.47
C MET A 93 -18.52 9.67 -5.37
N ALA A 94 -19.20 10.70 -5.88
CA ALA A 94 -18.64 11.70 -6.78
C ALA A 94 -17.95 12.86 -6.04
N THR A 95 -18.27 13.05 -4.76
CA THR A 95 -17.71 14.12 -3.92
C THR A 95 -16.69 13.56 -2.92
N PRO A 96 -15.75 14.38 -2.41
CA PRO A 96 -14.82 13.92 -1.39
C PRO A 96 -15.52 13.56 -0.07
N ASN A 97 -15.03 12.52 0.61
CA ASN A 97 -15.57 12.10 1.91
C ASN A 97 -14.44 11.83 2.91
N ILE A 98 -14.43 12.59 4.01
CA ILE A 98 -13.38 12.53 5.04
C ILE A 98 -13.34 11.18 5.77
N PHE A 99 -14.50 10.56 6.01
CA PHE A 99 -14.58 9.27 6.73
C PHE A 99 -13.91 8.16 5.91
N LEU A 100 -14.20 8.10 4.61
CA LEU A 100 -13.56 7.14 3.72
C LEU A 100 -12.07 7.43 3.51
N ALA A 101 -11.67 8.70 3.43
CA ALA A 101 -10.27 9.07 3.37
C ALA A 101 -9.51 8.63 4.63
N PHE A 102 -10.10 8.86 5.81
CA PHE A 102 -9.53 8.41 7.09
C PHE A 102 -9.44 6.89 7.16
N LEU A 103 -10.50 6.18 6.77
CA LEU A 103 -10.52 4.72 6.72
C LEU A 103 -9.42 4.18 5.80
N ALA A 104 -9.27 4.74 4.60
CA ALA A 104 -8.22 4.37 3.66
C ALA A 104 -6.83 4.58 4.26
N GLY A 105 -6.57 5.72 4.91
CA GLY A 105 -5.32 5.99 5.61
C GLY A 105 -5.02 5.01 6.74
N VAL A 106 -6.02 4.68 7.58
CA VAL A 106 -5.86 3.71 8.68
C VAL A 106 -5.57 2.32 8.14
N LEU A 107 -6.32 1.86 7.13
CA LEU A 107 -6.06 0.57 6.49
C LEU A 107 -4.69 0.53 5.85
N GLN A 108 -4.27 1.61 5.19
CA GLN A 108 -2.93 1.73 4.59
C GLN A 108 -1.84 1.62 5.66
N LEU A 109 -2.03 2.24 6.83
CA LEU A 109 -1.11 2.13 7.96
C LEU A 109 -0.99 0.69 8.47
N ILE A 110 -2.12 0.00 8.63
CA ILE A 110 -2.15 -1.40 9.04
C ILE A 110 -1.41 -2.28 8.03
N GLN A 111 -1.69 -2.11 6.74
CA GLN A 111 -1.04 -2.85 5.65
C GLN A 111 0.47 -2.60 5.64
N SER A 112 0.91 -1.34 5.67
CA SER A 112 2.32 -0.97 5.67
C SER A 112 3.06 -1.54 6.90
N TYR A 113 2.41 -1.51 8.05
CA TYR A 113 2.97 -2.08 9.28
C TYR A 113 3.11 -3.61 9.21
N GLN A 114 2.14 -4.31 8.61
CA GLN A 114 2.23 -5.75 8.37
C GLN A 114 3.37 -6.11 7.42
N MET A 115 3.62 -5.29 6.40
CA MET A 115 4.72 -5.50 5.46
C MET A 115 6.09 -5.49 6.16
N VAL A 116 6.34 -4.51 7.04
CA VAL A 116 7.60 -4.46 7.81
C VAL A 116 7.74 -5.68 8.73
N ARG A 117 6.67 -6.07 9.42
CA ARG A 117 6.68 -7.26 10.28
C ARG A 117 6.98 -8.54 9.49
N TYR A 118 6.42 -8.67 8.29
CA TYR A 118 6.67 -9.80 7.41
C TYR A 118 8.12 -9.83 6.89
N GLN A 119 8.67 -8.67 6.51
CA GLN A 119 10.08 -8.58 6.10
C GLN A 119 11.04 -8.97 7.22
N ASN A 120 10.77 -8.54 8.46
CA ASN A 120 11.54 -8.93 9.64
C ASN A 120 11.44 -10.44 9.93
N PHE A 121 10.31 -11.08 9.59
CA PHE A 121 10.17 -12.53 9.72
C PHE A 121 10.99 -13.32 8.68
N LYS A 122 11.17 -12.79 7.47
CA LYS A 122 11.96 -13.43 6.39
C LYS A 122 13.44 -13.09 6.41
N SER A 123 13.84 -11.97 7.01
CA SER A 123 15.21 -11.47 6.96
C SER A 123 15.76 -11.28 8.37
N SER A 124 16.83 -12.00 8.71
CA SER A 124 17.61 -11.77 9.93
C SER A 124 18.32 -10.41 9.81
N GLY A 125 17.64 -9.35 10.23
CA GLY A 125 18.17 -7.98 10.32
C GLY A 125 18.30 -7.28 8.96
N PRO A 126 17.40 -6.35 8.61
CA PRO A 126 17.68 -5.42 7.52
C PRO A 126 18.81 -4.48 7.96
N SER A 127 19.66 -4.08 7.02
CA SER A 127 20.61 -2.99 7.27
C SER A 127 19.84 -1.75 7.73
N ASP A 128 20.24 -1.09 8.82
CA ASP A 128 19.67 0.21 9.28
C ASP A 128 19.29 1.19 8.17
N ILE A 129 19.99 1.22 7.04
CA ILE A 129 19.63 2.06 5.88
C ILE A 129 18.40 1.53 5.15
N ALA A 130 18.33 0.23 4.80
CA ALA A 130 17.13 -0.36 4.21
C ALA A 130 15.96 -0.42 5.21
N ALA A 131 16.25 -0.67 6.49
CA ALA A 131 15.29 -0.68 7.57
C ALA A 131 14.72 0.71 7.84
N SER A 132 15.55 1.76 7.86
CA SER A 132 15.09 3.14 8.05
C SER A 132 14.29 3.64 6.85
N LEU A 133 14.68 3.28 5.63
CA LEU A 133 13.93 3.62 4.43
C LEU A 133 12.55 2.95 4.43
N ASN A 134 12.47 1.65 4.77
CA ASN A 134 11.21 0.93 4.92
C ASN A 134 10.36 1.45 6.10
N LYS A 135 10.99 1.83 7.22
CA LYS A 135 10.31 2.36 8.41
C LYS A 135 9.71 3.75 8.12
N ASN A 136 10.44 4.61 7.44
CA ASN A 136 9.94 5.93 7.03
C ASN A 136 8.78 5.78 6.04
N MET A 137 8.89 4.87 5.06
CA MET A 137 7.81 4.57 4.12
C MET A 137 6.53 4.06 4.82
N THR A 138 6.68 3.36 5.95
CA THR A 138 5.54 2.81 6.71
C THR A 138 4.59 3.89 7.22
N PHE A 139 5.10 5.09 7.52
CA PHE A 139 4.31 6.20 8.05
C PHE A 139 4.02 7.26 7.00
N ILE A 140 4.95 7.51 6.07
CA ILE A 140 4.76 8.52 5.02
C ILE A 140 3.63 8.12 4.07
N LEU A 141 3.59 6.86 3.62
CA LEU A 141 2.59 6.41 2.64
C LEU A 141 1.15 6.54 3.15
N PRO A 142 0.79 6.07 4.35
CA PRO A 142 -0.56 6.24 4.90
C PRO A 142 -0.99 7.70 5.05
N ILE A 143 -0.07 8.57 5.47
CA ILE A 143 -0.34 10.00 5.62
C ILE A 143 -0.64 10.63 4.26
N MET A 144 0.17 10.33 3.24
CA MET A 144 -0.09 10.80 1.88
C MET A 144 -1.39 10.26 1.33
N THR A 145 -1.67 8.96 1.52
CA THR A 145 -2.94 8.35 1.10
C THR A 145 -4.13 9.07 1.72
N PHE A 146 -4.10 9.38 3.01
CA PHE A 146 -5.16 10.15 3.66
C PHE A 146 -5.36 11.53 2.99
N PHE A 147 -4.29 12.31 2.80
CA PHE A 147 -4.39 13.64 2.19
C PHE A 147 -4.86 13.60 0.73
N ILE A 148 -4.38 12.63 -0.05
CA ILE A 148 -4.81 12.40 -1.43
C ILE A 148 -6.29 12.03 -1.46
N SER A 149 -6.70 11.04 -0.67
CA SER A 149 -8.10 10.60 -0.60
C SER A 149 -9.05 11.65 -0.06
N TRP A 150 -8.58 12.59 0.76
CA TRP A 150 -9.39 13.72 1.22
C TRP A 150 -9.68 14.72 0.08
N LYS A 151 -8.75 14.91 -0.86
CA LYS A 151 -8.97 15.85 -1.98
C LYS A 151 -9.74 15.22 -3.15
N LEU A 152 -9.77 13.89 -3.24
CA LEU A 152 -10.33 13.17 -4.38
C LEU A 152 -11.75 12.62 -4.09
N PRO A 153 -12.51 12.22 -5.13
CA PRO A 153 -13.83 11.64 -4.95
C PRO A 153 -13.84 10.42 -4.02
N ALA A 154 -14.91 10.28 -3.24
CA ALA A 154 -15.10 9.21 -2.28
C ALA A 154 -15.01 7.80 -2.90
N ALA A 155 -15.39 7.65 -4.18
CA ALA A 155 -15.20 6.40 -4.92
C ALA A 155 -13.74 5.94 -4.95
N LEU A 156 -12.79 6.87 -5.07
CA LEU A 156 -11.36 6.56 -5.09
C LEU A 156 -10.84 6.20 -3.71
N ALA A 157 -11.34 6.86 -2.65
CA ALA A 157 -11.03 6.50 -1.27
C ALA A 157 -11.58 5.12 -0.91
N LEU A 158 -12.80 4.79 -1.36
CA LEU A 158 -13.41 3.47 -1.19
C LEU A 158 -12.62 2.38 -1.93
N TYR A 159 -12.22 2.65 -3.18
CA TYR A 159 -11.35 1.76 -3.94
C TYR A 159 -10.06 1.47 -3.16
N TRP A 160 -9.39 2.51 -2.66
CA TRP A 160 -8.14 2.37 -1.92
C TRP A 160 -8.34 1.57 -0.63
N ALA A 161 -9.38 1.87 0.14
CA ALA A 161 -9.73 1.13 1.35
C ALA A 161 -9.97 -0.37 1.03
N THR A 162 -10.70 -0.66 -0.03
CA THR A 162 -11.07 -2.02 -0.42
C THR A 162 -9.87 -2.85 -0.88
N THR A 163 -9.02 -2.30 -1.75
CA THR A 163 -7.83 -3.01 -2.25
C THR A 163 -6.81 -3.23 -1.14
N THR A 164 -6.65 -2.27 -0.23
CA THR A 164 -5.79 -2.41 0.94
C THR A 164 -6.33 -3.44 1.92
N LEU A 165 -7.65 -3.49 2.14
CA LEU A 165 -8.28 -4.51 2.97
C LEU A 165 -8.03 -5.92 2.42
N ILE A 166 -8.25 -6.12 1.12
CA ILE A 166 -7.96 -7.40 0.44
C ILE A 166 -6.48 -7.77 0.60
N SER A 167 -5.60 -6.80 0.40
CA SER A 167 -4.15 -7.02 0.53
C SER A 167 -3.75 -7.43 1.95
N ILE A 168 -4.37 -6.84 2.98
CA ILE A 168 -4.19 -7.27 4.38
C ILE A 168 -4.59 -8.73 4.55
N PHE A 169 -5.77 -9.12 4.07
CA PHE A 169 -6.22 -10.51 4.15
C PHE A 169 -5.28 -11.47 3.44
N GLN A 170 -4.86 -11.13 2.22
CA GLN A 170 -3.88 -11.93 1.47
C GLN A 170 -2.57 -12.08 2.23
N GLN A 171 -2.06 -10.99 2.81
CA GLN A 171 -0.81 -11.01 3.56
C GLN A 171 -0.91 -11.86 4.83
N LEU A 172 -2.03 -11.77 5.55
CA LEU A 172 -2.29 -12.62 6.72
C LEU A 172 -2.34 -14.11 6.33
N TYR A 173 -2.99 -14.46 5.22
CA TYR A 173 -3.05 -15.83 4.73
C TYR A 173 -1.67 -16.38 4.36
N ILE A 174 -0.85 -15.59 3.65
CA ILE A 174 0.53 -15.98 3.29
C ILE A 174 1.38 -16.22 4.54
N VAL A 175 1.33 -15.30 5.51
CA VAL A 175 2.10 -15.43 6.76
C VAL A 175 1.67 -16.67 7.55
N TYR A 176 0.37 -16.94 7.61
CA TYR A 176 -0.17 -18.13 8.26
C TYR A 176 0.37 -19.41 7.60
N TYR A 177 0.31 -19.50 6.28
CA TYR A 177 0.78 -20.65 5.52
C TYR A 177 2.29 -20.88 5.68
N GLU A 178 3.11 -19.82 5.59
CA GLU A 178 4.56 -19.92 5.77
C GLU A 178 4.97 -20.34 7.19
N ARG A 179 4.28 -19.84 8.22
CA ARG A 179 4.54 -20.24 9.61
C ARG A 179 4.24 -21.73 9.82
N LYS A 180 3.12 -22.21 9.27
CA LYS A 180 2.77 -23.63 9.35
C LYS A 180 3.85 -24.52 8.71
N ASN A 181 4.34 -24.14 7.53
CA ASN A 181 5.37 -24.92 6.83
C ASN A 181 6.76 -24.85 7.52
N LYS A 182 7.12 -23.74 8.17
CA LYS A 182 8.35 -23.65 8.97
C LYS A 182 8.31 -24.48 10.26
N ILE A 183 7.13 -24.75 10.81
CA ILE A 183 6.97 -25.59 12.02
C ILE A 183 6.98 -27.08 11.65
N ALA A 184 6.60 -27.42 10.42
CA ALA A 184 6.53 -28.79 9.93
C ALA A 184 7.87 -29.35 9.40
N ASN A 185 8.88 -28.49 9.20
CA ASN A 185 10.24 -28.83 8.77
C ASN A 185 11.25 -28.50 9.88
#